data_AF-A0A933XYR3-F1
#
_entry.id   AF-A0A933XYR3-F1
#
_cell.length_a   1.000
_cell.length_b   1.000
_cell.length_c   1.000
_cell.angle_alpha   90.00
_cell.angle_beta   90.00
_cell.angle_gamma   90.00
#
_symmetry.space_group_name_H-M   'P 1'
#
loop_
_entity.id
_entity.type
_entity.pdbx_description
1 polymer ?
#
loop_
_entity_poly.entity_id
_entity_poly.type
_entity_poly.pdbx_seq_one_letter_code
_entity_poly.pdbx_strand_id
1 'polypeptide(L)'
;MQDIGKLQTAHVLDLFSPQKLRVAEALSHDGAETAAKRFESLLATQLVKEMRRSLDEGFFGSGPGSEVFDGWLDEHLGEALAKGRGLGLRDAIAHNLGEIAANEEKKP
;
A
#
# COMPACT_ATOMS: atom_id res chain seq x y z
N MET A 1 -6.65 -44.75 -29.66
CA MET A 1 -7.39 -43.53 -30.01
C MET A 1 -8.09 -43.08 -28.73
N GLN A 2 -7.59 -41.98 -28.15
CA GLN A 2 -8.11 -41.34 -26.93
C GLN A 2 -9.60 -40.98 -27.10
N ASP A 3 -10.38 -40.98 -26.01
CA ASP A 3 -11.09 -39.79 -25.48
C ASP A 3 -12.20 -40.17 -24.48
N ILE A 4 -11.85 -40.36 -23.19
CA ILE A 4 -12.87 -40.39 -22.11
C ILE A 4 -12.39 -39.68 -20.82
N GLY A 5 -11.25 -38.98 -20.89
CA GLY A 5 -10.60 -38.34 -19.74
C GLY A 5 -10.88 -36.85 -19.56
N LYS A 6 -11.85 -36.26 -20.29
CA LYS A 6 -12.01 -34.81 -20.40
C LYS A 6 -13.14 -34.15 -19.60
N LEU A 7 -13.91 -34.87 -18.79
CA LEU A 7 -15.15 -34.29 -18.22
C LEU A 7 -15.17 -33.93 -16.73
N GLN A 8 -14.09 -34.06 -15.96
CA GLN A 8 -14.17 -33.82 -14.49
C GLN A 8 -13.14 -32.84 -13.92
N THR A 9 -12.26 -32.22 -14.72
CA THR A 9 -11.17 -31.37 -14.19
C THR A 9 -11.40 -29.87 -14.28
N ALA A 10 -12.54 -29.41 -14.81
CA ALA A 10 -12.70 -27.99 -15.14
C ALA A 10 -13.48 -27.14 -14.12
N HIS A 11 -14.13 -27.73 -13.10
CA HIS A 11 -15.16 -26.96 -12.35
C HIS A 11 -15.04 -26.98 -10.82
N VAL A 12 -14.01 -27.61 -10.26
CA VAL A 12 -13.86 -27.75 -8.79
C VAL A 12 -12.76 -26.88 -8.18
N LEU A 13 -11.89 -26.26 -8.99
CA LEU A 13 -10.76 -25.48 -8.49
C LEU A 13 -10.83 -23.97 -8.78
N ASP A 14 -11.98 -23.48 -9.24
CA ASP A 14 -12.29 -22.04 -9.30
C ASP A 14 -12.90 -21.54 -7.98
N LEU A 15 -13.15 -22.46 -7.05
CA LEU A 15 -13.80 -22.24 -5.75
C LEU A 15 -12.87 -21.59 -4.69
N PHE A 16 -11.60 -21.31 -5.02
CA PHE A 16 -10.61 -20.73 -4.09
C PHE A 16 -9.85 -19.52 -4.67
N SER A 17 -10.54 -18.49 -5.17
CA SER A 17 -9.88 -17.18 -5.36
C SER A 17 -10.53 -16.05 -4.55
N PRO A 18 -10.53 -16.13 -3.20
CA PRO A 18 -10.84 -14.98 -2.36
C PRO A 18 -9.81 -13.84 -2.52
N GLN A 19 -8.61 -14.11 -3.06
CA GLN A 19 -7.61 -13.09 -3.36
C GLN A 19 -8.02 -12.17 -4.52
N LYS A 20 -8.58 -12.69 -5.62
CA LYS A 20 -8.90 -11.87 -6.81
C LYS A 20 -9.98 -10.84 -6.52
N LEU A 21 -11.02 -11.23 -5.78
CA LEU A 21 -12.12 -10.34 -5.41
C LEU A 21 -11.65 -9.21 -4.47
N ARG A 22 -10.76 -9.53 -3.51
CA ARG A 22 -10.19 -8.55 -2.57
C ARG A 22 -9.25 -7.56 -3.24
N VAL A 23 -8.49 -7.99 -4.25
CA VAL A 23 -7.58 -7.13 -5.00
C VAL A 23 -8.37 -6.18 -5.90
N ALA A 24 -9.41 -6.67 -6.59
CA ALA A 24 -10.29 -5.82 -7.40
C ALA A 24 -11.02 -4.77 -6.56
N GLU A 25 -11.54 -5.14 -5.38
CA GLU A 25 -12.18 -4.19 -4.46
C GLU A 25 -11.19 -3.17 -3.89
N ALA A 26 -9.97 -3.61 -3.52
CA ALA A 26 -8.88 -2.74 -3.06
C ALA A 26 -8.34 -1.80 -4.16
N LEU A 27 -8.56 -2.15 -5.43
CA LEU A 27 -8.15 -1.39 -6.61
C LEU A 27 -9.32 -0.62 -7.26
N SER A 28 -10.52 -0.64 -6.66
CA SER A 28 -11.59 0.32 -7.00
C SER A 28 -11.06 1.75 -6.91
N HIS A 29 -11.66 2.72 -7.60
CA HIS A 29 -11.15 4.10 -7.60
C HIS A 29 -10.94 4.66 -6.18
N ASP A 30 -11.89 4.42 -5.28
CA ASP A 30 -11.79 4.80 -3.87
C ASP A 30 -10.71 4.01 -3.11
N GLY A 31 -10.51 2.74 -3.48
CA GLY A 31 -9.43 1.89 -2.97
C GLY A 31 -8.04 2.34 -3.39
N ALA A 32 -7.86 2.67 -4.67
CA ALA A 32 -6.62 3.20 -5.24
C ALA A 32 -6.23 4.55 -4.61
N GLU A 33 -7.19 5.45 -4.46
CA GLU A 33 -6.99 6.74 -3.80
C GLU A 33 -6.62 6.56 -2.31
N THR A 34 -7.29 5.65 -1.61
CA THR A 34 -6.99 5.33 -0.21
C THR A 34 -5.60 4.71 -0.06
N ALA A 35 -5.23 3.79 -0.94
CA ALA A 35 -3.93 3.15 -0.96
C ALA A 35 -2.81 4.17 -1.25
N ALA A 36 -3.02 5.06 -2.23
CA ALA A 36 -2.10 6.13 -2.56
C ALA A 36 -1.87 7.09 -1.39
N LYS A 37 -2.94 7.53 -0.70
CA LYS A 37 -2.85 8.34 0.52
C LYS A 37 -2.02 7.66 1.61
N ARG A 38 -2.31 6.39 1.88
CA ARG A 38 -1.59 5.62 2.91
C ARG A 38 -0.12 5.43 2.57
N PHE A 39 0.17 5.14 1.30
CA PHE A 39 1.55 5.01 0.84
C PHE A 39 2.33 6.31 1.00
N GLU A 40 1.74 7.45 0.60
CA GLU A 40 2.37 8.76 0.76
C GLU A 40 2.66 9.08 2.24
N SER A 41 1.72 8.79 3.15
CA SER A 41 1.96 8.91 4.60
C SER A 41 3.12 8.05 5.07
N LEU A 42 3.17 6.77 4.67
CA LEU A 42 4.27 5.87 5.03
C LEU A 42 5.62 6.40 4.54
N LEU A 43 5.67 6.87 3.29
CA LEU A 43 6.88 7.43 2.71
C LEU A 43 7.30 8.71 3.44
N ALA A 44 6.37 9.61 3.73
CA ALA A 44 6.63 10.82 4.51
C ALA A 44 7.19 10.47 5.89
N THR A 45 6.63 9.48 6.59
CA THR A 45 7.16 8.97 7.86
C THR A 45 8.59 8.46 7.72
N GLN A 46 8.91 7.69 6.67
CA GLN A 46 10.30 7.24 6.45
C GLN A 46 11.25 8.40 6.19
N LEU A 47 10.83 9.41 5.42
CA LEU A 47 11.65 10.59 5.19
C LEU A 47 11.92 11.37 6.49
N VAL A 48 10.89 11.55 7.32
CA VAL A 48 11.04 12.18 8.65
C VAL A 48 12.01 11.40 9.52
N LYS A 49 11.86 10.08 9.56
CA LYS A 49 12.76 9.20 10.31
C LYS A 49 14.22 9.34 9.87
N GLU A 50 14.48 9.35 8.56
CA GLU A 50 15.84 9.52 8.05
C GLU A 50 16.38 10.95 8.31
N MET A 51 15.54 11.98 8.21
CA MET A 51 15.92 13.34 8.64
C MET A 51 16.30 13.39 10.12
N ARG A 52 15.51 12.77 11.01
CA ARG A 52 15.82 12.70 12.44
C ARG A 52 17.10 11.93 12.71
N ARG A 53 17.33 10.81 12.01
CA ARG A 53 18.57 10.02 12.12
C ARG A 53 19.82 10.77 11.71
N SER A 54 19.70 11.86 10.94
CA SER A 54 20.83 12.72 10.60
C SER A 54 21.23 13.68 11.72
N LEU A 55 20.44 13.77 12.80
CA LEU A 55 20.78 14.52 14.00
C LEU A 55 21.68 13.68 14.91
N ASP A 56 22.65 14.33 15.57
CA ASP A 56 23.62 13.66 16.46
C ASP A 56 22.95 12.96 17.65
N GLU A 57 21.85 13.52 18.16
CA GLU A 57 21.02 12.93 19.21
C GLU A 57 19.53 13.05 18.86
N GLY A 58 18.74 12.06 19.28
CA GLY A 58 17.28 12.08 19.16
C GLY A 58 16.62 13.11 20.10
N PHE A 59 15.34 13.38 19.90
CA PHE A 59 14.63 14.43 20.66
C PHE A 59 14.33 14.04 22.12
N PHE A 60 14.35 12.75 22.43
CA PHE A 60 13.97 12.21 23.75
C PHE A 60 15.15 11.56 24.50
N GLY A 61 16.39 11.87 24.09
CA GLY A 61 17.60 11.32 24.68
C GLY A 61 17.97 9.95 24.10
N SER A 62 18.38 9.02 24.96
CA SER A 62 18.87 7.71 24.54
C SER A 62 18.16 6.56 25.26
N GLY A 63 18.17 5.39 24.61
CA GLY A 63 17.63 4.13 25.14
C GLY A 63 16.26 3.74 24.56
N PRO A 64 15.77 2.53 24.90
CA PRO A 64 14.62 1.92 24.23
C PRO A 64 13.32 2.73 24.33
N GLY A 65 13.13 3.46 25.44
CA GLY A 65 11.97 4.33 25.60
C GLY A 65 11.99 5.51 24.62
N SER A 66 13.16 6.13 24.43
CA SER A 66 13.35 7.23 23.47
C SER A 66 13.04 6.78 22.05
N GLU A 67 13.47 5.56 21.66
CA GLU A 67 13.22 5.01 20.31
C GLU A 67 11.72 4.87 20.01
N VAL A 68 10.90 4.52 21.01
CA VAL A 68 9.44 4.40 20.86
C VAL A 68 8.81 5.78 20.65
N PHE A 69 9.16 6.77 21.48
CA PHE A 69 8.63 8.12 21.35
C PHE A 69 9.09 8.81 20.05
N ASP A 70 10.35 8.61 19.66
CA ASP A 70 10.87 9.04 18.37
C ASP A 70 10.05 8.43 17.22
N GLY A 71 9.73 7.13 17.29
CA GLY A 71 8.91 6.46 16.29
C GLY A 71 7.50 7.05 16.17
N TRP A 72 6.85 7.36 17.30
CA TRP A 72 5.54 8.02 17.30
C TRP A 72 5.61 9.45 16.76
N LEU A 73 6.68 10.18 17.07
CA LEU A 73 6.91 11.51 16.54
C LEU A 73 7.10 11.46 15.02
N ASP A 74 7.91 10.53 14.52
CA ASP A 74 8.13 10.33 13.08
C ASP A 74 6.80 10.06 12.35
N GLU A 75 5.96 9.18 12.92
CA GLU A 75 4.65 8.85 12.36
C GLU A 75 3.69 10.05 12.36
N HIS A 76 3.61 10.77 13.47
CA HIS A 76 2.75 11.95 13.59
C HIS A 76 3.14 13.04 12.59
N LEU A 77 4.43 13.31 12.45
CA LEU A 77 4.96 14.28 11.49
C LEU A 77 4.75 13.82 10.05
N GLY A 78 5.01 12.53 9.76
CA GLY A 78 4.77 11.95 8.44
C GLY A 78 3.31 12.06 8.00
N GLU A 79 2.37 11.73 8.89
CA GLU A 79 0.94 11.93 8.63
C GLU A 79 0.58 13.39 8.41
N ALA A 80 1.11 14.31 9.22
CA ALA A 80 0.83 15.74 9.10
C ALA A 80 1.32 16.29 7.75
N LEU A 81 2.50 15.85 7.30
CA LEU A 81 3.06 16.19 6.00
C LEU A 81 2.18 15.67 4.86
N ALA A 82 1.73 14.40 4.94
CA ALA A 82 0.89 13.79 3.93
C ALA A 82 -0.55 14.33 3.87
N LYS A 83 -1.09 14.88 4.99
CA LYS A 83 -2.43 15.51 5.03
C LYS A 83 -2.50 16.82 4.25
N GLY A 84 -1.39 17.55 4.12
CA GLY A 84 -1.31 18.82 3.39
C GLY A 84 -1.23 18.63 1.88
N ARG A 85 -0.34 19.38 1.23
CA ARG A 85 -0.02 19.16 -0.21
C ARG A 85 0.78 17.86 -0.43
N GLY A 86 1.20 17.18 0.66
CA GLY A 86 1.92 15.93 0.60
C GLY A 86 3.25 16.04 -0.14
N LEU A 87 3.68 14.90 -0.68
CA LEU A 87 4.84 14.79 -1.56
C LEU A 87 4.44 14.97 -3.04
N GLY A 88 3.14 15.13 -3.31
CA GLY A 88 2.60 15.22 -4.66
C GLY A 88 2.59 13.89 -5.41
N LEU A 89 2.74 12.77 -4.69
CA LEU A 89 2.82 11.43 -5.27
C LEU A 89 1.47 10.74 -5.33
N ARG A 90 0.55 11.12 -4.44
CA ARG A 90 -0.78 10.50 -4.33
C ARG A 90 -1.48 10.37 -5.67
N ASP A 91 -1.65 11.48 -6.40
CA ASP A 91 -2.47 11.49 -7.62
C ASP A 91 -1.85 10.61 -8.71
N ALA A 92 -0.52 10.63 -8.84
CA ALA A 92 0.22 9.77 -9.77
C ALA A 92 0.08 8.27 -9.40
N ILE A 93 0.16 7.94 -8.11
CA ILE A 93 0.01 6.56 -7.64
C ILE A 93 -1.42 6.07 -7.82
N ALA A 94 -2.42 6.88 -7.45
CA ALA A 94 -3.83 6.55 -7.61
C ALA A 94 -4.18 6.30 -9.09
N HIS A 95 -3.67 7.16 -9.99
CA HIS A 95 -3.81 6.97 -11.42
C HIS A 95 -3.22 5.63 -11.90
N ASN A 96 -1.97 5.33 -11.52
CA ASN A 96 -1.32 4.08 -11.94
C ASN A 96 -2.03 2.84 -11.37
N LEU A 97 -2.50 2.90 -10.11
CA LEU A 97 -3.25 1.80 -9.50
C LEU A 97 -4.60 1.57 -10.20
N GLY A 98 -5.31 2.65 -10.56
CA GLY A 98 -6.56 2.56 -11.32
C GLY A 98 -6.36 1.97 -12.72
N GLU A 99 -5.28 2.34 -13.41
CA GLU A 99 -4.92 1.77 -14.72
C GLU A 99 -4.61 0.26 -14.64
N ILE A 100 -3.90 -0.18 -13.60
CA ILE A 100 -3.63 -1.60 -13.35
C ILE A 100 -4.96 -2.35 -13.12
N ALA A 101 -5.87 -1.77 -12.32
CA ALA A 101 -7.18 -2.34 -12.07
C ALA A 101 -8.00 -2.54 -13.35
N ALA A 102 -8.07 -1.50 -14.19
CA ALA A 102 -8.82 -1.52 -15.44
C ALA A 102 -8.25 -2.52 -16.47
N ASN A 103 -6.93 -2.71 -16.48
CA ASN A 103 -6.28 -3.68 -17.37
C ASN A 103 -6.51 -5.14 -16.94
N GLU A 104 -6.65 -5.42 -15.64
CA GLU A 104 -6.97 -6.77 -15.15
C GLU A 104 -8.41 -7.18 -15.47
N GLU A 105 -9.37 -6.25 -15.50
CA GLU A 105 -10.76 -6.54 -15.91
C GLU A 105 -10.89 -6.90 -17.40
N LYS A 106 -9.94 -6.46 -18.24
CA LYS A 106 -10.00 -6.63 -19.70
C LYS A 106 -9.31 -7.91 -20.21
N LYS A 107 -8.71 -8.71 -19.32
CA LYS A 107 -8.02 -9.94 -19.68
C LYS A 107 -9.04 -11.08 -19.88
N PRO A 108 -9.13 -11.68 -21.09
CA PRO A 108 -10.09 -12.74 -21.39
C PRO A 108 -9.81 -14.05 -20.67
#